data_AF-A0A4Q3TBI1-F1
#
_entry.id   AF-A0A4Q3TBI1-F1
#
_cell.length_a   1.000
_cell.length_b   1.000
_cell.length_c   1.000
_cell.angle_alpha   90.00
_cell.angle_beta   90.00
_cell.angle_gamma   90.00
#
_symmetry.space_group_name_H-M   'P 1'
#
loop_
_entity.id
_entity.type
_entity.pdbx_description
1 polymer ?
#
loop_
_entity_poly.entity_id
_entity_poly.type
_entity_poly.pdbx_seq_one_letter_code
_entity_poly.pdbx_strand_id
1 'polypeptide(L)'
;MHLEPEARVPLLLPGILLGVALGGFFDGIVLHQILQWHHLLSDVDAIKDIRLQLLADGAFHALMYLIAVIGLVRLWKVRRFLDRESSTACLCGAILIGFGTWHLLDAVLSHWLLG
;
A
#
# COMPACT_ATOMS: atom_id res chain seq x y z
N MET A 1 -11.88 -23.37 -13.53
CA MET A 1 -10.97 -24.06 -12.60
C MET A 1 -10.79 -23.19 -11.36
N HIS A 2 -11.55 -23.48 -10.30
CA HIS A 2 -11.51 -22.73 -9.05
C HIS A 2 -10.29 -23.16 -8.23
N LEU A 3 -9.59 -22.23 -7.59
CA LEU A 3 -8.59 -22.61 -6.59
C LEU A 3 -9.28 -23.29 -5.42
N GLU A 4 -8.69 -24.39 -4.96
CA GLU A 4 -9.03 -25.00 -3.69
C GLU A 4 -8.94 -23.94 -2.58
N PRO A 5 -9.87 -23.92 -1.61
CA PRO A 5 -9.91 -22.92 -0.55
C PRO A 5 -8.57 -22.78 0.20
N GLU A 6 -7.84 -23.88 0.35
CA GLU A 6 -6.54 -23.94 1.02
C GLU A 6 -5.45 -23.10 0.33
N ALA A 7 -5.56 -22.85 -0.98
CA ALA A 7 -4.58 -22.10 -1.76
C ALA A 7 -4.90 -20.60 -1.83
N ARG A 8 -6.16 -20.20 -1.56
CA ARG A 8 -6.57 -18.79 -1.57
C ARG A 8 -6.08 -18.06 -0.34
N VAL A 9 -6.35 -18.61 0.85
CA VAL A 9 -6.02 -17.98 2.14
C VAL A 9 -4.53 -17.61 2.28
N PRO A 10 -3.58 -18.46 1.85
CA PRO A 10 -2.15 -18.12 1.91
C PRO A 10 -1.74 -16.96 1.00
N LEU A 11 -2.45 -16.74 -0.12
CA LEU A 11 -2.14 -15.69 -1.10
C LEU A 11 -2.80 -14.35 -0.78
N LEU A 12 -3.92 -14.35 -0.05
CA LEU A 12 -4.64 -13.13 0.29
C LEU A 12 -3.80 -12.16 1.11
N LEU A 13 -3.23 -12.61 2.23
CA LEU A 13 -2.44 -11.73 3.10
C LEU A 13 -1.23 -11.10 2.39
N PRO A 14 -0.34 -11.85 1.71
CA PRO A 14 0.77 -11.23 0.99
C PRO A 14 0.29 -10.30 -0.13
N GLY A 15 -0.78 -10.66 -0.84
CA GLY A 15 -1.38 -9.79 -1.85
C GLY A 15 -1.88 -8.47 -1.28
N ILE A 16 -2.63 -8.51 -0.16
CA ILE A 16 -3.14 -7.31 0.51
C ILE A 16 -1.98 -6.44 1.01
N LEU A 17 -0.96 -7.02 1.64
CA LEU A 17 0.21 -6.26 2.12
C LEU A 17 0.95 -5.57 0.98
N LEU A 18 1.17 -6.27 -0.13
CA LEU A 18 1.77 -5.69 -1.33
C LEU A 18 0.87 -4.60 -1.92
N GLY A 19 -0.44 -4.81 -1.95
CA GLY A 19 -1.43 -3.82 -2.37
C GLY A 19 -1.39 -2.54 -1.54
N VAL A 20 -1.38 -2.66 -0.21
CA VAL A 20 -1.29 -1.52 0.71
C VAL A 20 0.01 -0.74 0.47
N ALA A 21 1.15 -1.44 0.36
CA ALA A 21 2.42 -0.79 0.09
C ALA A 21 2.43 -0.07 -1.27
N LEU A 22 1.92 -0.70 -2.33
CA LEU A 22 1.79 -0.09 -3.66
C LEU A 22 0.83 1.11 -3.65
N GLY A 23 -0.26 1.04 -2.89
CA GLY A 23 -1.17 2.15 -2.66
C GLY A 23 -0.47 3.32 -2.01
N GLY A 24 0.27 3.06 -0.93
CA GLY A 24 1.06 4.08 -0.24
C GLY A 24 2.15 4.68 -1.11
N PHE A 25 2.87 3.89 -1.89
CA PHE A 25 3.84 4.43 -2.85
C PHE A 25 3.18 5.28 -3.93
N PHE A 26 2.02 4.86 -4.45
CA PHE A 26 1.29 5.64 -5.44
C PHE A 26 0.87 6.99 -4.86
N ASP A 27 0.30 7.01 -3.67
CA ASP A 27 -0.09 8.23 -2.97
C ASP A 27 1.13 9.12 -2.68
N GLY A 28 2.17 8.59 -2.03
CA GLY A 28 3.37 9.34 -1.67
C GLY A 28 4.19 9.85 -2.87
N ILE A 29 4.29 9.10 -3.96
CA ILE A 29 5.08 9.50 -5.13
C ILE A 29 4.22 10.30 -6.10
N VAL A 30 3.09 9.73 -6.54
CA VAL A 30 2.29 10.33 -7.60
C VAL A 30 1.48 11.49 -7.07
N LEU A 31 0.77 11.32 -5.95
CA LEU A 31 -0.11 12.37 -5.44
C LEU A 31 0.66 13.46 -4.68
N HIS A 32 1.56 13.09 -3.75
CA HIS A 32 2.26 14.09 -2.92
C HIS A 32 3.44 14.75 -3.64
N GLN A 33 4.25 14.00 -4.40
CA GLN A 33 5.50 14.53 -4.96
C GLN A 33 5.38 15.01 -6.40
N ILE A 34 4.78 14.20 -7.29
CA ILE A 34 4.67 14.52 -8.72
C ILE A 34 3.53 15.52 -8.97
N LEU A 35 2.32 15.18 -8.55
CA LEU A 35 1.13 16.00 -8.80
C LEU A 35 0.95 17.12 -7.76
N GLN A 36 1.62 17.00 -6.61
CA GLN A 36 1.51 17.95 -5.50
C GLN A 36 0.06 18.23 -5.11
N TRP A 37 -0.80 17.21 -5.22
CA TRP A 37 -2.25 17.34 -5.07
C TRP A 37 -2.62 17.71 -3.63
N HIS A 38 -1.98 17.05 -2.68
CA HIS A 38 -2.07 17.28 -1.24
C HIS A 38 -0.73 16.92 -0.62
N HIS A 39 -0.31 17.65 0.42
CA HIS A 39 0.88 17.28 1.20
C HIS A 39 0.42 16.70 2.53
N LEU A 40 1.18 15.74 3.06
CA LEU A 40 0.92 15.11 4.37
C LEU A 40 0.67 16.11 5.52
N LEU A 41 1.14 17.35 5.38
CA LEU A 41 1.10 18.40 6.40
C LEU A 41 0.65 19.76 5.83
N SER A 42 0.01 19.82 4.65
CA SER A 42 -0.33 21.10 3.99
C SER A 42 -1.20 22.04 4.84
N ASP A 43 -2.08 21.50 5.70
CA ASP A 43 -2.94 22.31 6.58
C ASP A 43 -2.31 22.65 7.94
N VAL A 44 -1.10 22.15 8.21
CA VAL A 44 -0.35 22.55 9.41
C VAL A 44 0.47 23.79 9.06
N ASP A 45 -0.09 24.97 9.29
CA ASP A 45 0.56 26.28 9.07
C ASP A 45 1.97 26.39 9.72
N ALA A 46 2.24 25.57 10.74
CA ALA A 46 3.53 25.47 11.43
C ALA A 46 4.62 24.68 10.65
N ILE A 47 4.27 23.96 9.57
CA ILE A 47 5.20 23.10 8.81
C ILE A 47 5.25 23.57 7.36
N LYS A 48 5.74 24.79 7.17
CA LYS A 48 6.17 25.32 5.85
C LYS A 48 7.63 24.99 5.53
N ASP A 49 8.33 24.30 6.44
CA ASP A 49 9.68 23.84 6.18
C ASP A 49 9.66 22.60 5.27
N ILE A 50 10.10 22.82 4.03
CA ILE A 50 10.26 21.79 3.00
C ILE A 50 11.10 20.60 3.48
N ARG A 51 12.05 20.79 4.41
CA ARG A 51 12.87 19.71 4.95
C ARG A 51 12.05 18.76 5.81
N LEU A 52 11.12 19.29 6.61
CA LEU A 52 10.25 18.47 7.45
C LEU A 52 9.24 17.70 6.61
N GLN A 53 8.69 18.31 5.56
CA GLN A 53 7.82 17.63 4.61
C GLN A 53 8.56 16.50 3.89
N LEU A 54 9.78 16.76 3.40
CA LEU A 54 10.60 15.74 2.74
C LEU A 54 11.00 14.59 3.69
N LEU A 55 11.29 14.89 4.96
CA LEU A 55 11.56 13.86 5.97
C LEU A 55 10.32 13.02 6.28
N ALA A 56 9.15 13.65 6.38
CA ALA A 56 7.89 12.96 6.59
C ALA A 56 7.56 12.04 5.41
N ASP A 57 7.69 12.53 4.17
CA ASP A 57 7.54 11.73 2.96
C ASP A 57 8.54 10.57 2.96
N GLY A 58 9.81 10.82 3.25
CA GLY A 58 10.84 9.77 3.30
C GLY A 58 10.55 8.69 4.35
N ALA A 59 10.11 9.09 5.54
CA ALA A 59 9.72 8.16 6.61
C ALA A 59 8.49 7.32 6.22
N PHE A 60 7.51 7.95 5.57
CA PHE A 60 6.34 7.28 5.02
C PHE A 60 6.74 6.23 3.97
N HIS A 61 7.62 6.57 3.03
CA HIS A 61 8.13 5.63 2.03
C HIS A 61 8.91 4.48 2.68
N ALA A 62 9.70 4.74 3.72
CA ALA A 62 10.41 3.71 4.47
C ALA A 62 9.45 2.71 5.14
N LEU A 63 8.33 3.20 5.69
CA LEU A 63 7.26 2.34 6.22
C LEU A 63 6.64 1.49 5.10
N MET A 64 6.34 2.08 3.93
CA MET A 64 5.82 1.32 2.79
C MET A 64 6.80 0.26 2.29
N TYR A 65 8.11 0.53 2.31
CA TYR A 65 9.14 -0.47 2.03
C TYR A 65 9.10 -1.63 3.02
N LEU A 66 8.96 -1.35 4.33
CA LEU A 66 8.86 -2.41 5.33
C LEU A 66 7.64 -3.30 5.08
N ILE A 67 6.48 -2.70 4.80
CA ILE A 67 5.25 -3.44 4.47
C ILE A 67 5.44 -4.27 3.20
N ALA A 68 6.04 -3.69 2.16
CA ALA A 68 6.34 -4.40 0.91
C ALA A 68 7.27 -5.59 1.13
N VAL A 69 8.33 -5.43 1.92
CA VAL A 69 9.28 -6.52 2.26
C VAL A 69 8.56 -7.62 3.03
N ILE A 70 7.72 -7.29 4.01
CA ILE A 70 6.93 -8.30 4.74
C ILE A 70 6.00 -9.03 3.77
N GLY A 71 5.29 -8.31 2.90
CA GLY A 71 4.42 -8.87 1.87
C GLY A 71 5.17 -9.82 0.93
N LEU A 72 6.36 -9.40 0.45
CA LEU A 72 7.19 -10.18 -0.44
C LEU A 72 7.77 -11.43 0.22
N VAL A 73 8.26 -11.32 1.47
CA VAL A 73 8.74 -12.46 2.25
C VAL A 73 7.62 -13.47 2.49
N ARG A 74 6.41 -12.99 2.80
CA ARG A 74 5.23 -13.85 2.96
C ARG A 74 4.87 -14.53 1.65
N LEU A 75 4.82 -13.77 0.55
CA LEU A 75 4.55 -14.30 -0.79
C LEU A 75 5.57 -15.38 -1.17
N TRP A 76 6.85 -15.13 -0.92
CA TRP A 76 7.93 -16.07 -1.20
C TRP A 76 7.75 -17.40 -0.45
N LYS A 77 7.30 -17.36 0.81
CA LYS A 77 7.02 -18.57 1.61
C LYS A 77 5.85 -19.39 1.06
N VAL A 78 4.87 -18.75 0.42
CA VAL A 78 3.67 -19.39 -0.12
C VAL A 78 3.69 -19.54 -1.65
N ARG A 79 4.82 -19.21 -2.31
CA ARG A 79 4.93 -19.15 -3.78
C ARG A 79 4.56 -20.45 -4.50
N ARG A 80 4.67 -21.60 -3.83
CA ARG A 80 4.23 -22.91 -4.35
C ARG A 80 2.74 -22.97 -4.70
N PHE A 81 1.95 -22.01 -4.22
CA PHE A 81 0.53 -21.90 -4.54
C PHE A 81 0.27 -21.03 -5.79
N LEU A 82 1.30 -20.49 -6.46
CA LEU A 82 1.20 -19.67 -7.68
C LEU A 82 1.12 -20.48 -8.98
N ASP A 83 1.12 -21.81 -8.91
CA ASP A 83 1.28 -22.71 -10.07
C ASP A 83 0.05 -22.78 -11.02
N ARG A 84 -0.97 -21.93 -10.83
CA ARG A 84 -2.22 -21.94 -11.63
C ARG A 84 -2.66 -20.52 -12.00
N GLU A 85 -3.30 -20.37 -13.16
CA GLU A 85 -3.83 -19.07 -13.62
C GLU A 85 -4.80 -18.42 -12.61
N SER A 86 -5.64 -19.22 -11.95
CA SER A 86 -6.57 -18.71 -10.95
C SER A 86 -5.88 -18.20 -9.68
N SER A 87 -4.64 -18.63 -9.39
CA SER A 87 -3.80 -18.08 -8.32
C SER A 87 -3.33 -16.67 -8.64
N THR A 88 -2.98 -16.39 -9.89
CA THR A 88 -2.62 -15.04 -10.36
C THR A 88 -3.80 -14.10 -10.23
N ALA A 89 -5.00 -14.52 -10.68
CA ALA A 89 -6.21 -13.71 -10.52
C ALA A 89 -6.53 -13.42 -9.04
N CYS A 90 -6.37 -14.41 -8.15
CA CYS A 90 -6.57 -14.24 -6.71
C CYS A 90 -5.55 -13.26 -6.10
N LEU A 91 -4.28 -13.38 -6.46
CA LEU A 91 -3.22 -12.48 -6.00
C LEU A 91 -3.44 -11.05 -6.50
N CYS A 92 -3.76 -10.87 -7.79
CA CYS A 92 -4.10 -9.56 -8.35
C CYS A 92 -5.31 -8.95 -7.65
N GLY A 93 -6.36 -9.73 -7.40
CA GLY A 93 -7.52 -9.29 -6.64
C GLY A 93 -7.15 -8.84 -5.22
N ALA A 94 -6.31 -9.61 -4.52
CA ALA A 94 -5.82 -9.24 -3.19
C ALA A 94 -4.96 -7.96 -3.20
N ILE A 95 -4.12 -7.77 -4.22
CA ILE A 95 -3.34 -6.54 -4.41
C ILE A 95 -4.27 -5.34 -4.63
N LEU A 96 -5.29 -5.47 -5.49
CA LEU A 96 -6.25 -4.41 -5.73
C LEU A 96 -7.05 -4.06 -4.46
N ILE A 97 -7.44 -5.06 -3.67
CA ILE A 97 -8.09 -4.85 -2.37
C ILE A 97 -7.17 -4.08 -1.42
N GLY A 98 -5.90 -4.48 -1.32
CA GLY A 98 -4.92 -3.77 -0.47
C GLY A 98 -4.69 -2.34 -0.93
N PHE A 99 -4.58 -2.11 -2.23
CA PHE A 99 -4.40 -0.79 -2.83
C PHE A 99 -5.60 0.12 -2.51
N GLY A 100 -6.82 -0.37 -2.71
CA GLY A 100 -8.03 0.38 -2.37
C GLY A 100 -8.16 0.62 -0.87
N THR A 101 -7.76 -0.35 -0.04
CA THR A 101 -7.76 -0.21 1.43
C THR A 101 -6.85 0.92 1.88
N TRP A 102 -5.66 1.07 1.29
CA TRP A 102 -4.78 2.22 1.57
C TRP A 102 -5.50 3.55 1.32
N HIS A 103 -6.11 3.71 0.15
CA HIS A 103 -6.76 4.97 -0.22
C HIS A 103 -7.99 5.26 0.65
N LEU A 104 -8.71 4.24 1.10
CA LEU A 104 -9.79 4.42 2.08
C LEU A 104 -9.25 4.86 3.44
N LEU A 105 -8.13 4.28 3.89
CA LEU A 105 -7.49 4.69 5.14
C LEU A 105 -6.97 6.12 5.04
N ASP A 106 -6.31 6.47 3.94
CA ASP A 106 -5.81 7.82 3.69
C ASP A 106 -6.95 8.84 3.62
N ALA A 107 -8.02 8.56 2.87
CA ALA A 107 -9.20 9.42 2.81
C ALA A 107 -9.85 9.63 4.19
N VAL A 108 -9.95 8.59 5.01
CA VAL A 108 -10.49 8.70 6.37
C VAL A 108 -9.53 9.49 7.26
N LEU A 109 -8.23 9.17 7.25
CA LEU A 109 -7.25 9.83 8.11
C LEU A 109 -7.09 11.31 7.75
N SER A 110 -6.99 11.64 6.46
CA SER A 110 -6.94 13.03 5.98
C SER A 110 -8.19 13.81 6.40
N HIS A 111 -9.38 13.24 6.20
CA HIS A 111 -10.63 13.93 6.57
C HIS A 111 -10.84 14.07 8.09
N TRP A 112 -10.28 13.16 8.90
CA TRP A 112 -10.40 13.23 10.36
C TRP A 112 -9.30 14.08 11.02
N LEU A 113 -8.12 14.19 10.42
CA LEU A 113 -6.96 14.90 10.99
C LEU A 113 -6.76 16.31 10.43
N LEU A 114 -7.24 16.60 9.21
CA LEU A 114 -6.94 17.83 8.48
C LEU A 114 -8.19 18.61 8.02
N GLY A 115 -9.38 18.24 8.54
CA GLY A 115 -10.69 18.74 8.10
C GLY A 115 -10.80 20.22 7.74
#